data_AF-A0A954NKU5-F1
#
_entry.id   AF-A0A954NKU5-F1
#
_cell.length_a   1.000
_cell.length_b   1.000
_cell.length_c   1.000
_cell.angle_alpha   90.00
_cell.angle_beta   90.00
_cell.angle_gamma   90.00
#
_symmetry.space_group_name_H-M   'P 1'
#
loop_
_entity.id
_entity.type
_entity.pdbx_description
1 polymer ?
#
loop_
_entity_poly.entity_id
_entity_poly.type
_entity_poly.pdbx_seq_one_letter_code
_entity_poly.pdbx_strand_id
1 'polypeptide(L)'
;MMEDAVRLTAQQRKSDESQVEETARQRGWHLYAVNCRSNHVHAVVSAGQASPKKIRTDLKAYATRVLRQFDPSRTQWWAERGSIRWVFTEDELSTVVDYVKDGQDRKPEA
;
A
#
# COMPACT_ATOMS: atom_id res chain seq x y z
N MET A 1 2.92 24.67 6.80
CA MET A 1 1.50 24.57 6.40
C MET A 1 1.17 23.10 6.27
N MET A 2 0.00 22.69 6.76
CA MET A 2 -0.46 21.29 6.62
C MET A 2 -0.99 21.16 5.19
N GLU A 3 -0.40 20.30 4.37
CA GLU A 3 -0.89 20.07 3.00
C GLU A 3 -2.27 19.39 3.03
N ASP A 4 -3.11 19.69 2.04
CA ASP A 4 -4.42 19.04 1.90
C ASP A 4 -4.28 17.52 1.76
N ALA A 5 -5.33 16.79 2.16
CA ALA A 5 -5.37 15.35 2.04
C ALA A 5 -5.12 14.90 0.59
N VAL A 6 -4.20 13.97 0.40
CA VAL A 6 -3.88 13.42 -0.92
C VAL A 6 -5.12 12.80 -1.57
N ARG A 7 -5.28 13.10 -2.86
CA ARG A 7 -6.18 12.39 -3.77
C ARG A 7 -5.40 11.91 -4.98
N LEU A 8 -5.15 10.61 -5.05
CA LEU A 8 -4.40 9.98 -6.12
C LEU A 8 -5.25 9.87 -7.38
N THR A 9 -4.72 10.35 -8.50
CA THR A 9 -5.32 10.17 -9.82
C THR A 9 -5.24 8.72 -10.28
N ALA A 10 -6.00 8.32 -11.30
CA ALA A 10 -5.91 6.97 -11.86
C ALA A 10 -4.48 6.58 -12.27
N GLN A 11 -3.73 7.52 -12.85
CA GLN A 11 -2.35 7.28 -13.27
C GLN A 11 -1.41 7.13 -12.06
N GLN A 12 -1.54 8.00 -11.05
CA GLN A 12 -0.74 7.91 -9.82
C GLN A 12 -1.00 6.60 -9.08
N ARG A 13 -2.26 6.15 -9.00
CA ARG A 13 -2.63 4.87 -8.37
C ARG A 13 -1.96 3.68 -9.06
N LYS A 14 -2.01 3.64 -10.39
CA LYS A 14 -1.35 2.59 -11.17
C LYS A 14 0.18 2.59 -10.97
N SER A 15 0.79 3.77 -10.99
CA SER A 15 2.24 3.91 -10.75
C SER A 15 2.65 3.48 -9.34
N ASP A 16 1.81 3.74 -8.35
CA ASP A 16 2.03 3.33 -6.96
C ASP A 16 1.92 1.81 -6.79
N GLU A 17 0.88 1.18 -7.34
CA GLU A 17 0.73 -0.29 -7.36
C GLU A 17 1.95 -0.97 -8.00
N SER A 18 2.36 -0.50 -9.19
CA SER A 18 3.56 -1.04 -9.87
C SER A 18 4.83 -0.83 -9.04
N GLN A 19 4.96 0.29 -8.31
CA GLN A 19 6.12 0.53 -7.46
C GLN A 19 6.11 -0.35 -6.20
N VAL A 20 4.93 -0.66 -5.64
CA VAL A 20 4.77 -1.62 -4.53
C VAL A 20 5.17 -3.03 -4.97
N GLU A 21 4.69 -3.48 -6.14
CA GLU A 21 5.09 -4.75 -6.77
C GLU A 21 6.60 -4.84 -6.95
N GLU A 22 7.21 -3.80 -7.53
CA GLU A 22 8.65 -3.75 -7.72
C GLU A 22 9.41 -3.78 -6.38
N THR A 23 8.96 -3.01 -5.38
CA THR A 23 9.61 -2.96 -4.07
C THR A 23 9.58 -4.32 -3.40
N ALA A 24 8.42 -5.01 -3.42
CA ALA A 24 8.30 -6.35 -2.89
C ALA A 24 9.27 -7.32 -3.59
N ARG A 25 9.31 -7.31 -4.93
CA ARG A 25 10.23 -8.13 -5.73
C ARG A 25 11.69 -7.87 -5.39
N GLN A 26 12.12 -6.60 -5.34
CA GLN A 26 13.50 -6.21 -5.04
C GLN A 26 13.91 -6.54 -3.60
N ARG A 27 12.96 -6.57 -2.67
CA ARG A 27 13.18 -6.94 -1.27
C ARG A 27 13.07 -8.44 -0.99
N GLY A 28 12.71 -9.25 -1.99
CA GLY A 28 12.44 -10.68 -1.82
C GLY A 28 11.20 -10.97 -0.98
N TRP A 29 10.22 -10.07 -0.99
CA TRP A 29 8.94 -10.25 -0.32
C TRP A 29 7.91 -10.84 -1.28
N HIS A 30 7.03 -11.70 -0.76
CA HIS A 30 5.91 -12.22 -1.53
C HIS A 30 4.72 -11.26 -1.39
N LEU A 31 4.27 -10.69 -2.51
CA LEU A 31 3.10 -9.81 -2.57
C LEU A 31 1.88 -10.61 -3.04
N TYR A 32 0.89 -10.78 -2.17
CA TYR A 32 -0.35 -11.49 -2.51
C TYR A 32 -1.39 -10.59 -3.17
N ALA A 33 -1.45 -9.33 -2.73
CA ALA A 33 -2.37 -8.32 -3.26
C ALA A 33 -1.84 -6.91 -3.00
N VAL A 34 -2.12 -6.00 -3.93
CA VAL A 34 -2.02 -4.55 -3.74
C VAL A 34 -3.26 -3.91 -4.36
N ASN A 35 -3.78 -2.86 -3.72
CA ASN A 35 -4.87 -2.04 -4.27
C ASN A 35 -4.68 -0.59 -3.81
N CYS A 36 -4.47 0.30 -4.77
CA CYS A 36 -4.35 1.72 -4.54
C CYS A 36 -5.70 2.40 -4.81
N ARG A 37 -6.30 2.95 -3.76
CA ARG A 37 -7.53 3.73 -3.81
C ARG A 37 -7.20 5.22 -3.97
N SER A 38 -8.22 6.06 -4.11
CA SER A 38 -8.00 7.50 -4.31
C SER A 38 -7.36 8.19 -3.10
N ASN A 39 -7.38 7.60 -1.91
CA ASN A 39 -6.88 8.24 -0.68
C ASN A 39 -6.10 7.31 0.25
N HIS A 40 -5.92 6.03 -0.10
CA HIS A 40 -5.17 5.06 0.70
C HIS A 40 -4.73 3.87 -0.16
N VAL A 41 -3.77 3.08 0.36
CA VAL A 41 -3.23 1.89 -0.31
C VAL A 41 -3.29 0.71 0.63
N HIS A 42 -3.73 -0.43 0.10
CA HIS A 42 -3.67 -1.73 0.75
C HIS A 42 -2.59 -2.59 0.11
N ALA A 43 -1.83 -3.32 0.92
CA ALA A 43 -0.87 -4.32 0.46
C ALA A 43 -0.88 -5.51 1.43
N VAL A 44 -0.92 -6.72 0.88
CA VAL A 44 -0.84 -7.98 1.62
C VAL A 44 0.47 -8.65 1.25
N VAL A 45 1.38 -8.77 2.22
CA VAL A 45 2.77 -9.15 1.97
C VAL A 45 3.23 -10.17 3.01
N SER A 46 3.91 -11.22 2.56
CA SER A 46 4.75 -12.06 3.41
C SER A 46 6.22 -11.65 3.22
N ALA A 47 6.89 -11.38 4.33
CA ALA A 47 8.28 -10.92 4.33
C ALA A 47 9.03 -11.56 5.50
N GLY A 48 9.87 -12.55 5.19
CA GLY A 48 10.43 -13.49 6.18
C GLY A 48 10.98 -12.86 7.46
N GLN A 49 12.00 -12.00 7.36
CA GLN A 49 12.64 -11.37 8.54
C GLN A 49 12.34 -9.86 8.68
N ALA A 50 11.56 -9.28 7.75
CA ALA A 50 11.31 -7.84 7.78
C ALA A 50 10.19 -7.52 8.78
N SER A 51 10.45 -6.59 9.70
CA SER A 51 9.41 -6.11 10.60
C SER A 51 8.30 -5.36 9.83
N PRO A 52 7.03 -5.40 10.28
CA PRO A 52 5.96 -4.68 9.60
C PRO A 52 6.19 -3.18 9.48
N LYS A 53 6.88 -2.58 10.47
CA LYS A 53 7.28 -1.17 10.42
C LYS A 53 8.24 -0.93 9.25
N LYS A 54 9.22 -1.83 9.04
CA LYS A 54 10.15 -1.75 7.90
C LYS A 54 9.43 -1.90 6.57
N ILE A 55 8.53 -2.87 6.45
CA ILE A 55 7.73 -3.08 5.22
C ILE A 55 6.98 -1.80 4.87
N ARG A 56 6.22 -1.24 5.81
CA ARG A 56 5.46 0.00 5.60
C ARG A 56 6.35 1.18 5.25
N THR A 57 7.50 1.34 5.93
CA THR A 57 8.43 2.44 5.66
C THR A 57 9.01 2.35 4.25
N ASP A 58 9.46 1.16 3.84
CA ASP A 58 10.04 0.95 2.51
C ASP A 58 8.98 1.19 1.42
N LEU A 59 7.79 0.58 1.53
CA LEU A 59 6.72 0.79 0.56
C LEU A 59 6.39 2.28 0.38
N LYS A 60 6.19 3.02 1.49
CA LYS A 60 5.94 4.47 1.44
C LYS A 60 7.07 5.25 0.81
N ALA A 61 8.33 4.92 1.14
CA ALA A 61 9.49 5.65 0.64
C ALA A 61 9.64 5.49 -0.88
N TYR A 62 9.54 4.27 -1.39
CA TYR A 62 9.65 4.01 -2.83
C TYR A 62 8.44 4.55 -3.60
N ALA A 63 7.22 4.38 -3.07
CA ALA A 63 6.03 5.01 -3.65
C ALA A 63 6.17 6.54 -3.74
N THR A 64 6.64 7.19 -2.67
CA THR A 64 6.89 8.64 -2.67
C THR A 64 7.86 9.07 -3.77
N ARG A 65 8.90 8.26 -4.05
CA ARG A 65 9.87 8.55 -5.11
C ARG A 65 9.23 8.63 -6.49
N VAL A 66 8.24 7.77 -6.76
CA VAL A 66 7.50 7.77 -8.02
C VAL A 66 6.45 8.88 -8.04
N LEU A 67 5.69 9.05 -6.94
CA LEU A 67 4.66 10.07 -6.84
C LEU A 67 5.20 11.49 -6.98
N ARG A 68 6.40 11.78 -6.47
CA ARG A 68 7.11 13.06 -6.64
C ARG A 68 7.37 13.42 -8.11
N GLN A 69 7.36 12.47 -9.05
CA GLN A 69 7.51 12.78 -10.47
C GLN A 69 6.23 13.42 -11.04
N PHE A 70 5.07 13.18 -10.42
CA PHE A 70 3.80 13.79 -10.82
C PHE A 70 3.60 15.18 -10.21
N ASP A 71 4.06 15.38 -8.98
CA ASP A 71 4.03 16.69 -8.31
C ASP A 71 5.30 16.84 -7.46
N PRO A 72 6.35 17.48 -8.00
CA PRO A 72 7.60 17.72 -7.29
C PRO A 72 7.47 18.72 -6.15
N SER A 73 6.44 19.57 -6.15
CA SER A 73 6.23 20.61 -5.14
C SER A 73 5.68 20.02 -3.83
N ARG A 74 5.02 18.87 -3.92
CA ARG A 74 4.40 18.19 -2.78
C ARG A 74 5.42 17.46 -1.91
N THR A 75 5.39 17.76 -0.61
CA THR A 75 6.32 17.19 0.36
C THR A 75 5.70 16.05 1.18
N GLN A 76 4.38 16.03 1.38
CA GLN A 76 3.69 15.04 2.21
C GLN A 76 2.71 14.18 1.40
N TRP A 77 3.18 13.02 0.95
CA TRP A 77 2.37 12.04 0.20
C TRP A 77 1.62 11.04 1.08
N TRP A 78 2.10 10.81 2.30
CA TRP A 78 1.56 9.81 3.20
C TRP A 78 1.35 10.41 4.59
N ALA A 79 0.29 9.96 5.27
CA ALA A 79 0.22 10.12 6.72
C ALA A 79 1.45 9.46 7.38
N GLU A 80 1.88 9.95 8.54
CA GLU A 80 3.05 9.40 9.25
C GLU A 80 2.87 7.90 9.56
N ARG A 81 1.70 7.53 10.06
CA ARG A 81 1.34 6.16 10.45
C ARG A 81 0.56 5.44 9.34
N GLY A 82 0.17 4.20 9.64
CA GLY A 82 -0.67 3.38 8.77
C GLY A 82 -1.03 2.09 9.48
N SER A 83 -2.20 1.56 9.17
CA SER A 83 -2.71 0.33 9.78
C SER A 83 -1.83 -0.86 9.41
N ILE A 84 -1.51 -1.69 10.39
CA ILE A 84 -0.81 -2.96 10.21
C ILE A 84 -1.69 -4.01 10.86
N ARG A 85 -2.01 -5.06 10.09
CA ARG A 85 -2.74 -6.24 10.59
C ARG A 85 -1.90 -7.46 10.24
N TRP A 86 -1.81 -8.38 11.20
CA TRP A 86 -1.18 -9.67 11.00
C TRP A 86 -2.20 -10.67 10.52
N VAL A 87 -1.77 -11.56 9.63
CA VAL A 87 -2.56 -12.66 9.10
C VAL A 87 -1.75 -13.92 9.35
N PHE A 88 -2.33 -14.89 10.05
CA PHE A 88 -1.57 -16.04 10.55
C PHE A 88 -1.98 -17.36 9.90
N THR A 89 -3.16 -17.43 9.28
CA THR A 89 -3.65 -18.65 8.63
C THR A 89 -3.85 -18.45 7.12
N GLU A 90 -3.80 -19.55 6.37
CA GLU A 90 -4.07 -19.56 4.93
C GLU A 90 -5.51 -19.11 4.60
N ASP A 91 -6.48 -19.52 5.41
CA ASP A 91 -7.90 -19.14 5.23
C ASP A 91 -8.12 -17.63 5.45
N GLU A 92 -7.51 -17.07 6.49
CA GLU A 92 -7.51 -15.62 6.72
C GLU A 92 -6.80 -14.89 5.59
N LEU A 93 -5.71 -15.45 5.07
CA LEU A 93 -4.96 -14.86 3.97
C LEU A 93 -5.78 -14.77 2.70
N SER A 94 -6.49 -15.84 2.31
CA SER A 94 -7.39 -15.81 1.15
C SER A 94 -8.45 -14.72 1.33
N THR A 95 -9.10 -14.69 2.50
CA THR A 95 -10.16 -13.71 2.81
C THR A 95 -9.65 -12.26 2.72
N VAL A 96 -8.46 -11.99 3.26
CA VAL A 96 -7.85 -10.66 3.23
C VAL A 96 -7.43 -10.27 1.81
N VAL A 97 -6.89 -11.19 1.03
CA VAL A 97 -6.54 -10.97 -0.38
C VAL A 97 -7.78 -10.61 -1.20
N ASP A 98 -8.86 -11.37 -1.04
CA ASP A 98 -10.13 -11.12 -1.74
C ASP A 98 -10.73 -9.77 -1.32
N TYR A 99 -10.68 -9.44 -0.02
CA TYR A 99 -11.12 -8.13 0.47
C TYR A 99 -10.30 -6.98 -0.11
N VAL A 100 -8.97 -7.13 -0.23
CA VAL A 100 -8.09 -6.10 -0.81
C VAL A 100 -8.34 -5.93 -2.30
N LYS A 101 -8.58 -7.00 -3.06
CA LYS A 101 -8.84 -6.92 -4.50
C LYS A 101 -10.24 -6.38 -4.80
N ASP A 102 -11.27 -6.96 -4.17
CA ASP A 102 -12.66 -6.83 -4.62
C ASP A 102 -13.62 -6.28 -3.55
N GLY A 103 -13.18 -6.20 -2.29
CA GLY A 103 -14.05 -5.97 -1.13
C GLY A 103 -14.10 -4.55 -0.58
N GLN A 104 -13.24 -3.60 -1.00
CA GLN A 104 -13.18 -2.27 -0.36
C GLN A 104 -14.43 -1.39 -0.58
N ASP A 105 -15.32 -1.76 -1.51
CA ASP A 105 -16.62 -1.11 -1.73
C ASP A 105 -17.77 -1.81 -0.97
N ARG A 106 -17.50 -2.98 -0.37
CA ARG A 106 -18.45 -3.70 0.48
C ARG A 106 -18.30 -3.20 1.91
N LYS A 107 -19.36 -2.64 2.49
CA LYS A 107 -19.41 -2.42 3.94
C LYS A 107 -19.23 -3.79 4.61
N PRO A 108 -18.36 -3.92 5.64
CA PRO A 108 -18.36 -5.14 6.42
C PRO A 108 -19.76 -5.34 7.00
N GLU A 109 -20.36 -6.50 6.77
CA GLU A 109 -21.55 -6.91 7.51
C GLU A 109 -21.17 -7.01 8.99
N ALA A 110 -22.00 -6.40 9.84
CA ALA A 110 -21.78 -6.19 11.27
C ALA A 110 -22.04 -7.47 12.09
#